data_AF-A0A1F6DTB1-F1
#
_entry.id   AF-A0A1F6DTB1-F1
#
_cell.length_a   1.000
_cell.length_b   1.000
_cell.length_c   1.000
_cell.angle_alpha   90.00
_cell.angle_beta   90.00
_cell.angle_gamma   90.00
#
_symmetry.space_group_name_H-M   'P 1'
#
loop_
_entity.id
_entity.type
_entity.pdbx_description
1 polymer ?
#
loop_
_entity_poly.entity_id
_entity_poly.type
_entity_poly.pdbx_seq_one_letter_code
_entity_poly.pdbx_strand_id
1 'polypeptide(L)'
;MKDILDLKRHATPLRFFLAVNRKEIPLILLNIFFYSMGAVSLIVLSYFLGKAIDGLTNSPEIPLRTLMYLIVGSVVWYEVSYRIGHICEIFAKTRIRARTKKALFNHTRSLSFGYFADRFAGEIAHKIAMCADAFERLTLVLTNNVIEEIVLIATSIVVLGFINPWYAIFLLLWSLFLFLGLTGASSFSNSALSLDTIIKSSV
;
A
#
# COMPACT_ATOMS: atom_id res chain seq x y z
N MET A 1 24.48 4.37 -10.26
CA MET A 1 24.00 4.80 -8.91
C MET A 1 24.07 6.32 -8.70
N LYS A 2 24.87 7.08 -9.47
CA LYS A 2 24.81 8.56 -9.53
C LYS A 2 23.40 9.10 -9.91
N ASP A 3 22.65 8.30 -10.66
CA ASP A 3 21.32 8.61 -11.20
C ASP A 3 20.16 8.54 -10.17
N ILE A 4 20.36 7.95 -8.99
CA ILE A 4 19.26 7.72 -8.00
C ILE A 4 19.05 8.96 -7.11
N LEU A 5 20.06 9.84 -7.02
CA LEU A 5 20.07 11.03 -6.16
C LEU A 5 19.90 12.33 -6.95
N ASP A 6 19.67 12.26 -8.27
CA ASP A 6 19.41 13.43 -9.10
C ASP A 6 17.95 13.87 -8.97
N LEU A 7 17.67 14.61 -7.89
CA LEU A 7 16.35 15.16 -7.55
C LEU A 7 15.72 15.99 -8.69
N LYS A 8 16.53 16.52 -9.62
CA LYS A 8 16.04 17.29 -10.79
C LYS A 8 15.33 16.41 -11.83
N ARG A 9 15.56 15.09 -11.84
CA ARG A 9 15.02 14.18 -12.87
C ARG A 9 13.70 13.52 -12.48
N HIS A 10 13.28 13.64 -11.22
CA HIS A 10 12.12 12.95 -10.66
C HIS A 10 11.05 13.93 -10.18
N ALA A 11 10.37 14.59 -11.12
CA ALA A 11 9.29 15.55 -10.84
C ALA A 11 8.04 14.92 -10.19
N THR A 12 7.93 13.58 -10.14
CA THR A 12 6.82 12.87 -9.48
C THR A 12 7.31 11.85 -8.46
N PRO A 13 6.72 11.80 -7.25
CA PRO A 13 7.14 10.90 -6.17
C PRO A 13 7.05 9.42 -6.57
N LEU A 14 6.12 9.08 -7.47
CA LEU A 14 5.93 7.74 -8.03
C LEU A 14 7.10 7.29 -8.92
N ARG A 15 7.65 8.19 -9.76
CA ARG A 15 8.81 7.87 -10.60
C ARG A 15 10.07 7.68 -9.77
N PHE A 16 10.23 8.48 -8.71
CA PHE A 16 11.32 8.32 -7.75
C PHE A 16 11.22 6.95 -7.05
N PHE A 17 10.03 6.58 -6.59
CA PHE A 17 9.77 5.29 -5.96
C PHE A 17 10.11 4.10 -6.87
N LEU A 18 9.61 4.12 -8.12
CA LEU A 18 9.88 3.08 -9.13
C LEU A 18 11.35 2.99 -9.52
N ALA A 19 12.05 4.13 -9.62
CA ALA A 19 13.48 4.17 -9.95
C ALA A 19 14.35 3.58 -8.81
N VAL A 20 14.02 3.90 -7.56
CA VAL A 20 14.74 3.41 -6.38
C VAL A 20 14.48 1.92 -6.15
N ASN A 21 13.24 1.46 -6.32
CA ASN A 21 12.84 0.08 -6.05
C ASN A 21 12.92 -0.87 -7.25
N ARG A 22 13.56 -0.48 -8.37
CA ARG A 22 13.55 -1.26 -9.63
C ARG A 22 13.89 -2.76 -9.48
N LYS A 23 14.76 -3.15 -8.53
CA LYS A 23 15.10 -4.57 -8.31
C LYS A 23 14.15 -5.31 -7.37
N GLU A 24 13.35 -4.60 -6.59
CA GLU A 24 12.35 -5.18 -5.67
C GLU A 24 10.92 -5.09 -6.24
N ILE A 25 10.73 -4.44 -7.40
CA ILE A 25 9.50 -4.48 -8.22
C ILE A 25 8.92 -5.90 -8.36
N PRO A 26 9.69 -6.98 -8.65
CA PRO A 26 9.08 -8.30 -8.76
C PRO A 26 8.45 -8.79 -7.46
N LEU A 27 9.03 -8.48 -6.28
CA LEU A 27 8.43 -8.83 -5.00
C LEU A 27 7.18 -7.99 -4.70
N ILE A 28 7.20 -6.70 -5.08
CA ILE A 28 6.03 -5.82 -4.93
C ILE A 28 4.89 -6.29 -5.83
N LEU A 29 5.20 -6.66 -7.08
CA LEU A 29 4.21 -7.21 -8.02
C LEU A 29 3.67 -8.56 -7.54
N LEU A 30 4.53 -9.42 -6.99
CA LEU A 30 4.10 -10.69 -6.40
C LEU A 30 3.17 -10.46 -5.22
N ASN A 31 3.46 -9.48 -4.37
CA ASN A 31 2.59 -9.10 -3.26
C ASN A 31 1.20 -8.64 -3.75
N ILE A 32 1.17 -7.71 -4.72
CA ILE A 32 -0.06 -7.22 -5.36
C ILE A 32 -0.88 -8.37 -5.95
N PHE A 33 -0.21 -9.34 -6.58
CA PHE A 33 -0.85 -10.51 -7.15
C PHE A 33 -1.51 -11.40 -6.07
N PHE A 34 -0.83 -11.67 -4.96
CA PHE A 34 -1.42 -12.45 -3.88
C PHE A 34 -2.57 -11.73 -3.18
N TYR A 35 -2.48 -10.41 -3.01
CA TYR A 35 -3.59 -9.64 -2.47
C TYR A 35 -4.81 -9.62 -3.38
N SER A 36 -4.63 -9.50 -4.69
CA SER A 36 -5.75 -9.57 -5.63
C SER A 36 -6.40 -10.95 -5.63
N MET A 37 -5.63 -12.04 -5.56
CA MET A 37 -6.17 -13.39 -5.39
C MET A 37 -6.95 -13.56 -4.08
N GLY A 38 -6.47 -12.98 -2.98
CA GLY A 38 -7.19 -12.94 -1.72
C GLY A 38 -8.52 -12.20 -1.85
N ALA A 39 -8.52 -11.02 -2.45
CA ALA A 39 -9.72 -10.23 -2.69
C ALA A 39 -10.79 -11.00 -3.49
N VAL A 40 -10.38 -11.71 -4.55
CA VAL A 40 -11.28 -12.57 -5.33
C VAL A 40 -11.90 -13.66 -4.46
N SER A 41 -11.11 -14.29 -3.57
CA SER A 41 -11.60 -15.34 -2.67
C SER A 41 -12.73 -14.86 -1.76
N LEU A 42 -12.67 -13.62 -1.29
CA LEU A 42 -13.68 -13.03 -0.41
C LEU A 42 -15.01 -12.78 -1.14
N ILE A 43 -14.94 -12.47 -2.43
CA ILE A 43 -16.14 -12.30 -3.27
C ILE A 43 -16.75 -13.66 -3.60
N VAL A 44 -15.90 -14.65 -3.93
CA VAL A 44 -16.32 -16.05 -4.14
C VAL A 44 -16.98 -16.62 -2.88
N LEU A 45 -16.43 -16.33 -1.70
CA LEU A 45 -17.02 -16.68 -0.41
C LEU A 45 -18.45 -16.12 -0.28
N SER A 46 -18.65 -14.83 -0.57
CA SER A 46 -19.95 -14.18 -0.50
C SER A 46 -20.97 -14.81 -1.46
N TYR A 47 -20.53 -15.20 -2.67
CA TYR A 47 -21.35 -15.92 -3.64
C TYR A 47 -21.79 -17.30 -3.13
N PHE A 48 -20.86 -18.10 -2.61
CA PHE A 48 -21.19 -19.42 -2.07
C PHE A 48 -22.09 -19.36 -0.84
N LEU A 49 -21.93 -18.32 -0.03
CA LEU A 49 -22.78 -18.08 1.14
C LEU A 49 -24.23 -17.78 0.70
N GLY A 50 -24.41 -16.98 -0.36
CA GLY A 50 -25.73 -16.78 -0.98
C GLY A 50 -26.36 -18.09 -1.46
N LYS A 51 -25.60 -18.91 -2.20
CA LYS A 51 -26.08 -20.23 -2.68
C LYS A 51 -26.38 -21.22 -1.54
N ALA A 52 -25.67 -21.14 -0.42
CA ALA A 52 -25.96 -21.94 0.77
C ALA A 52 -27.28 -21.55 1.42
N ILE A 53 -27.60 -20.25 1.48
CA ILE A 53 -28.89 -19.75 1.98
C ILE A 53 -30.03 -20.18 1.04
N ASP A 54 -29.83 -20.06 -0.27
CA ASP A 54 -30.81 -20.49 -1.26
C ASP A 54 -31.09 -21.99 -1.17
N GLY A 55 -30.06 -22.81 -0.98
CA GLY A 55 -30.18 -24.26 -0.82
C GLY A 55 -30.81 -24.72 0.51
N LEU A 56 -30.89 -23.83 1.52
CA LEU A 56 -31.66 -24.06 2.75
C LEU A 56 -33.15 -23.71 2.57
N THR A 57 -33.45 -22.80 1.65
CA THR A 57 -34.81 -22.26 1.44
C THR A 57 -35.56 -22.98 0.32
N ASN A 58 -34.86 -23.32 -0.75
CA ASN A 58 -35.38 -24.05 -1.91
C ASN A 58 -34.60 -25.35 -2.06
N SER A 59 -35.26 -26.43 -2.50
CA SER A 59 -34.62 -27.74 -2.71
C SER A 59 -33.28 -27.60 -3.45
N PRO A 60 -32.16 -28.07 -2.86
CA PRO A 60 -30.83 -27.65 -3.28
C PRO A 60 -30.43 -28.21 -4.65
N GLU A 61 -29.96 -27.35 -5.56
CA GLU A 61 -29.27 -27.76 -6.79
C GLU A 61 -27.87 -28.36 -6.50
N ILE A 62 -27.22 -27.88 -5.43
CA ILE A 62 -25.88 -28.32 -4.98
C ILE A 62 -26.00 -28.84 -3.54
N PRO A 63 -25.44 -30.01 -3.21
CA PRO A 63 -25.47 -30.53 -1.85
C PRO A 63 -24.87 -29.54 -0.85
N LEU A 64 -25.57 -29.27 0.25
CA LEU A 64 -25.14 -28.34 1.30
C LEU A 64 -23.73 -28.66 1.83
N ARG A 65 -23.40 -29.96 1.94
CA ARG A 65 -22.06 -30.43 2.34
C ARG A 65 -20.96 -29.90 1.42
N THR A 66 -21.19 -29.90 0.11
CA THR A 66 -20.22 -29.40 -0.87
C THR A 66 -20.05 -27.89 -0.75
N LEU A 67 -21.14 -27.15 -0.55
CA LEU A 67 -21.10 -25.70 -0.33
C LEU A 67 -20.31 -25.34 0.94
N MET A 68 -20.46 -26.10 2.03
CA MET A 68 -19.68 -25.89 3.24
C MET A 68 -18.17 -26.07 3.02
N TYR A 69 -17.75 -27.10 2.27
CA TYR A 69 -16.33 -27.27 1.94
C TYR A 69 -15.80 -26.14 1.06
N LEU A 70 -16.61 -25.63 0.13
CA LEU A 70 -16.23 -24.48 -0.71
C LEU A 70 -16.08 -23.20 0.10
N ILE A 71 -17.01 -22.92 1.02
CA ILE A 71 -16.94 -21.78 1.95
C ILE A 71 -15.65 -21.84 2.79
N VAL A 72 -15.38 -22.98 3.42
CA VAL A 72 -14.16 -23.17 4.22
C VAL A 72 -12.91 -23.05 3.34
N GLY A 73 -12.94 -23.63 2.13
CA GLY A 73 -11.86 -23.52 1.16
C GLY A 73 -11.55 -22.08 0.77
N SER A 74 -12.58 -21.25 0.51
CA SER A 74 -12.41 -19.84 0.19
C SER A 74 -11.83 -19.03 1.35
N VAL A 75 -12.22 -19.32 2.60
CA VAL A 75 -11.64 -18.66 3.79
C VAL A 75 -10.17 -19.05 3.97
N VAL A 76 -9.85 -20.34 3.87
CA VAL A 76 -8.46 -20.81 3.98
C VAL A 76 -7.60 -20.23 2.86
N TRP A 77 -8.13 -20.17 1.63
CA TRP A 77 -7.41 -19.59 0.50
C TRP A 77 -7.16 -18.09 0.66
N TYR A 78 -8.14 -17.36 1.22
CA TYR A 78 -7.99 -15.95 1.56
C TYR A 78 -6.83 -15.75 2.55
N GLU A 79 -6.83 -16.50 3.65
CA GLU A 79 -5.79 -16.42 4.69
C GLU A 79 -4.40 -16.78 4.16
N VAL A 80 -4.30 -17.84 3.36
CA VAL A 80 -3.03 -18.26 2.75
C VAL A 80 -2.50 -17.18 1.79
N SER A 81 -3.36 -16.63 0.93
CA SER A 81 -2.99 -15.59 -0.02
C SER A 81 -2.49 -14.34 0.72
N TYR A 82 -3.21 -13.90 1.76
CA TYR A 82 -2.83 -12.74 2.56
C TYR A 82 -1.50 -12.95 3.29
N ARG A 83 -1.28 -14.15 3.86
CA ARG A 83 -0.01 -14.48 4.54
C ARG A 83 1.18 -14.50 3.60
N ILE A 84 1.03 -15.04 2.38
CA ILE A 84 2.11 -15.06 1.40
C ILE A 84 2.45 -13.63 0.95
N GLY A 85 1.43 -12.79 0.74
CA GLY A 85 1.61 -11.36 0.45
C GLY A 85 2.47 -10.65 1.51
N HIS A 86 2.09 -10.80 2.79
CA HIS A 86 2.86 -10.24 3.91
C HIS A 86 4.30 -10.77 4.01
N ILE A 87 4.53 -12.04 3.73
CA ILE A 87 5.90 -12.58 3.72
C ILE A 87 6.73 -11.89 2.63
N CYS A 88 6.19 -11.74 1.42
CA CYS A 88 6.86 -11.05 0.33
C CYS A 88 7.18 -9.59 0.70
N GLU A 89 6.26 -8.94 1.40
CA GLU A 89 6.39 -7.58 1.89
C GLU A 89 7.55 -7.43 2.90
N ILE A 90 7.64 -8.33 3.88
CA ILE A 90 8.73 -8.33 4.88
C ILE A 90 10.10 -8.46 4.20
N PHE A 91 10.20 -9.32 3.18
CA PHE A 91 11.42 -9.43 2.40
C PHE A 91 11.74 -8.19 1.58
N ALA A 92 10.73 -7.57 0.95
CA ALA A 92 10.91 -6.32 0.22
C ALA A 92 11.41 -5.19 1.16
N LYS A 93 10.77 -5.04 2.32
CA LYS A 93 11.11 -4.04 3.35
C LYS A 93 12.58 -4.11 3.78
N THR A 94 13.02 -5.30 4.18
CA THR A 94 14.39 -5.50 4.69
C THR A 94 15.44 -5.17 3.63
N ARG A 95 15.19 -5.53 2.38
CA ARG A 95 16.08 -5.24 1.25
C ARG A 95 16.12 -3.77 0.88
N ILE A 96 14.97 -3.09 0.88
CA ILE A 96 14.88 -1.66 0.58
C ILE A 96 15.66 -0.86 1.64
N ARG A 97 15.46 -1.16 2.92
CA ARG A 97 16.20 -0.50 4.01
C ARG A 97 17.71 -0.66 3.87
N ALA A 98 18.20 -1.89 3.64
CA ALA A 98 19.63 -2.15 3.50
C ALA A 98 20.25 -1.40 2.31
N ARG A 99 19.54 -1.33 1.19
CA ARG A 99 19.99 -0.60 0.00
C ARG A 99 20.02 0.90 0.19
N THR A 100 18.99 1.47 0.82
CA THR A 100 18.94 2.91 1.08
C THR A 100 20.06 3.33 2.03
N LYS A 101 20.32 2.56 3.09
CA LYS A 101 21.48 2.78 3.98
C LYS A 101 22.80 2.75 3.21
N LYS A 102 23.01 1.74 2.36
CA LYS A 102 24.23 1.61 1.55
C LYS A 102 24.38 2.76 0.54
N ALA A 103 23.28 3.20 -0.08
CA ALA A 103 23.27 4.29 -1.03
C ALA A 103 23.62 5.63 -0.36
N LEU A 104 23.01 5.93 0.78
CA LEU A 104 23.33 7.14 1.55
C LEU A 104 24.79 7.11 2.03
N PHE A 105 25.26 5.99 2.57
CA PHE A 105 26.64 5.86 3.01
C PHE A 105 27.65 6.12 1.88
N ASN A 106 27.41 5.53 0.71
CA ASN A 106 28.25 5.77 -0.47
C ASN A 106 28.21 7.22 -0.96
N HIS A 107 27.05 7.87 -0.84
CA HIS A 107 26.91 9.29 -1.20
C HIS A 107 27.68 10.18 -0.21
N THR A 108 27.53 9.96 1.08
CA THR A 108 28.24 10.71 2.12
C THR A 108 29.75 10.59 1.94
N ARG A 109 30.27 9.39 1.62
CA ARG A 109 31.70 9.18 1.32
C ARG A 109 32.25 10.02 0.16
N SER A 110 31.40 10.51 -0.73
CA SER A 110 31.81 11.35 -1.87
C SER A 110 31.86 12.84 -1.56
N LEU A 111 31.52 13.25 -0.33
CA LEU A 111 31.57 14.64 0.11
C LEU A 111 33.01 15.08 0.41
N SER A 112 33.25 16.40 0.33
CA SER A 112 34.57 16.99 0.53
C SER A 112 35.06 16.83 1.97
N PHE A 113 36.39 16.89 2.16
CA PHE A 113 37.01 16.82 3.48
C PHE A 113 36.49 17.91 4.45
N GLY A 114 36.21 19.12 3.96
CA GLY A 114 35.62 20.21 4.77
C GLY A 114 34.26 19.85 5.37
N TYR A 115 33.43 19.08 4.65
CA TYR A 115 32.16 18.59 5.18
C TYR A 115 32.32 17.70 6.42
N PHE A 116 33.41 16.92 6.48
CA PHE A 116 33.73 16.05 7.62
C PHE A 116 34.50 16.77 8.73
N ALA A 117 35.23 17.84 8.41
CA ALA A 117 35.90 18.67 9.39
C ALA A 117 34.90 19.48 10.24
N ASP A 118 33.81 19.94 9.63
CA ASP A 118 32.80 20.79 10.29
C ASP A 118 31.70 20.00 11.04
N ARG A 119 31.60 18.68 10.85
CA ARG A 119 30.51 17.86 11.40
C ARG A 119 31.02 16.61 12.09
N PHE A 120 30.49 16.35 13.29
CA PHE A 120 30.85 15.16 14.03
C PHE A 120 30.39 13.89 13.29
N ALA A 121 31.24 12.88 13.19
CA ALA A 121 30.95 11.64 12.46
C ALA A 121 29.67 10.94 12.97
N GLY A 122 29.40 11.03 14.27
CA GLY A 122 28.17 10.51 14.88
C GLY A 122 26.89 11.21 14.39
N GLU A 123 26.93 12.51 14.14
CA GLU A 123 25.80 13.28 13.62
C GLU A 123 25.47 12.87 12.17
N ILE A 124 26.51 12.65 11.36
CA ILE A 124 26.38 12.19 9.98
C ILE A 124 25.78 10.78 9.94
N ALA A 125 26.30 9.86 10.77
CA ALA A 125 25.79 8.50 10.86
C ALA A 125 24.31 8.46 11.32
N HIS A 126 23.96 9.31 12.30
CA HIS A 126 22.59 9.45 12.76
C HIS A 126 21.65 9.97 11.66
N LYS A 127 22.06 11.02 10.93
CA LYS A 127 21.28 11.54 9.79
C LYS A 127 21.07 10.51 8.69
N ILE A 128 22.09 9.69 8.39
CA ILE A 128 21.98 8.59 7.43
C ILE A 128 20.95 7.56 7.89
N ALA A 129 21.01 7.16 9.17
CA ALA A 129 20.08 6.19 9.73
C ALA A 129 18.63 6.72 9.70
N MET A 130 18.42 7.96 10.15
CA MET A 130 17.11 8.62 10.16
C MET A 130 16.51 8.74 8.76
N CYS A 131 17.31 9.15 7.77
CA CYS A 131 16.83 9.29 6.41
C CYS A 131 16.49 7.92 5.77
N ALA A 132 17.31 6.89 6.03
CA ALA A 132 17.01 5.55 5.56
C ALA A 132 15.73 4.96 6.17
N ASP A 133 15.52 5.19 7.47
CA ASP A 133 14.31 4.73 8.17
C ASP A 133 13.07 5.51 7.74
N ALA A 134 13.18 6.82 7.51
CA ALA A 134 12.09 7.62 6.94
C ALA A 134 11.70 7.15 5.54
N PHE A 135 12.70 6.84 4.70
CA PHE A 135 12.47 6.34 3.35
C PHE A 135 11.84 4.93 3.34
N GLU A 136 12.26 4.05 4.25
CA GLU A 136 11.64 2.75 4.48
C GLU A 136 10.15 2.92 4.87
N ARG A 137 9.85 3.79 5.83
CA ARG A 137 8.47 4.07 6.26
C ARG A 137 7.61 4.63 5.14
N LEU A 138 8.14 5.60 4.38
CA LEU A 138 7.43 6.17 3.23
C LEU A 138 7.11 5.10 2.20
N THR A 139 8.08 4.23 1.92
CA THR A 139 7.93 3.11 0.99
C THR A 139 6.87 2.13 1.45
N LEU A 140 6.82 1.83 2.74
CA LEU A 140 5.81 0.95 3.34
C LEU A 140 4.41 1.54 3.24
N VAL A 141 4.23 2.81 3.62
CA VAL A 141 2.92 3.47 3.53
C VAL A 141 2.42 3.48 2.09
N LEU A 142 3.30 3.79 1.12
CA LEU A 142 2.93 3.75 -0.30
C LEU A 142 2.55 2.35 -0.78
N THR A 143 3.27 1.31 -0.34
CA THR A 143 3.04 -0.05 -0.86
C THR A 143 1.86 -0.73 -0.19
N ASN A 144 1.76 -0.64 1.15
CA ASN A 144 0.78 -1.40 1.92
C ASN A 144 -0.54 -0.66 2.10
N ASN A 145 -0.51 0.66 2.26
CA ASN A 145 -1.76 1.40 2.49
C ASN A 145 -2.31 1.86 1.15
N VAL A 146 -1.47 2.50 0.31
CA VAL A 146 -1.98 3.10 -0.92
C VAL A 146 -2.18 2.06 -2.02
N ILE A 147 -1.15 1.29 -2.37
CA ILE A 147 -1.24 0.37 -3.50
C ILE A 147 -2.17 -0.82 -3.20
N GLU A 148 -2.10 -1.41 -2.00
CA GLU A 148 -2.98 -2.53 -1.61
C GLU A 148 -4.46 -2.12 -1.63
N GLU A 149 -4.82 -0.97 -1.04
CA GLU A 149 -6.21 -0.48 -1.05
C GLU A 149 -6.71 -0.19 -2.46
N ILE A 150 -5.88 0.45 -3.30
CA ILE A 150 -6.25 0.72 -4.70
C ILE A 150 -6.51 -0.60 -5.45
N VAL A 151 -5.64 -1.60 -5.26
CA VAL A 151 -5.79 -2.92 -5.90
C VAL A 151 -7.03 -3.63 -5.39
N LEU A 152 -7.32 -3.57 -4.09
CA LEU A 152 -8.51 -4.15 -3.47
C LEU A 152 -9.78 -3.54 -4.07
N ILE A 153 -9.85 -2.20 -4.13
CA ILE A 153 -10.98 -1.47 -4.68
C ILE A 153 -11.15 -1.80 -6.16
N ALA A 154 -10.07 -1.76 -6.95
CA ALA A 154 -10.10 -2.08 -8.37
C ALA A 154 -10.57 -3.51 -8.64
N THR A 155 -10.03 -4.49 -7.89
CA THR A 155 -10.41 -5.90 -8.02
C THR A 155 -11.87 -6.09 -7.65
N SER A 156 -12.34 -5.42 -6.59
CA SER A 156 -13.74 -5.48 -6.16
C SER A 156 -14.67 -4.92 -7.24
N ILE A 157 -14.36 -3.75 -7.82
CA ILE A 157 -15.15 -3.15 -8.90
C ILE A 157 -15.24 -4.08 -10.11
N VAL A 158 -14.12 -4.67 -10.52
CA VAL A 158 -14.07 -5.58 -11.68
C VAL A 158 -14.93 -6.81 -11.42
N VAL A 159 -14.75 -7.48 -10.27
CA VAL A 159 -15.46 -8.72 -9.97
C VAL A 159 -16.96 -8.46 -9.73
N LEU A 160 -17.33 -7.41 -8.99
CA LEU A 160 -18.74 -7.04 -8.83
C LEU A 160 -19.38 -6.64 -10.17
N GLY A 161 -18.62 -5.99 -11.06
CA GLY A 161 -19.08 -5.62 -12.39
C GLY A 161 -19.50 -6.83 -13.23
N PHE A 162 -18.84 -7.98 -13.06
CA PHE A 162 -19.25 -9.24 -13.69
C PHE A 162 -20.55 -9.83 -13.11
N ILE A 163 -20.85 -9.57 -11.84
CA ILE A 163 -22.07 -10.06 -11.18
C ILE A 163 -23.25 -9.15 -11.53
N ASN A 164 -23.12 -7.85 -11.28
CA ASN A 164 -24.10 -6.84 -11.66
C ASN A 164 -23.44 -5.46 -11.79
N PRO A 165 -23.49 -4.82 -12.97
CA PRO A 165 -22.79 -3.56 -13.24
C PRO A 165 -23.27 -2.40 -12.35
N TRP A 166 -24.50 -2.43 -11.84
CA TRP A 166 -25.01 -1.39 -10.94
C TRP A 166 -24.26 -1.35 -9.61
N TYR A 167 -23.87 -2.51 -9.06
CA TYR A 167 -23.09 -2.54 -7.83
C TYR A 167 -21.69 -1.96 -8.03
N ALA A 168 -21.07 -2.19 -9.19
CA ALA A 168 -19.77 -1.62 -9.52
C ALA A 168 -19.83 -0.08 -9.62
N ILE A 169 -20.87 0.46 -10.25
CA ILE A 169 -21.09 1.92 -10.35
C ILE A 169 -21.30 2.52 -8.96
N PHE A 170 -22.12 1.89 -8.13
CA PHE A 170 -22.33 2.33 -6.75
C PHE A 170 -21.03 2.35 -5.95
N LEU A 171 -20.23 1.28 -6.02
CA LEU A 171 -18.93 1.19 -5.34
C LEU A 171 -17.95 2.26 -5.82
N LEU A 172 -17.91 2.53 -7.13
CA LEU A 172 -17.09 3.58 -7.71
C LEU A 172 -17.48 4.97 -7.18
N LEU A 173 -18.78 5.31 -7.23
CA LEU A 173 -19.29 6.58 -6.72
C LEU A 173 -19.02 6.74 -5.23
N TRP A 174 -19.23 5.68 -4.46
CA TRP A 174 -18.99 5.67 -3.02
C TRP A 174 -17.51 5.87 -2.68
N SER A 175 -16.62 5.14 -3.36
CA SER A 175 -15.17 5.29 -3.18
C SER A 175 -14.70 6.70 -3.52
N LEU A 176 -15.26 7.29 -4.57
CA LEU A 176 -14.90 8.64 -5.03
C LEU A 176 -15.41 9.71 -4.05
N PHE A 177 -16.61 9.53 -3.52
CA PHE A 177 -17.17 10.38 -2.46
C PHE A 177 -16.31 10.34 -1.18
N LEU A 178 -15.90 9.16 -0.73
CA LEU A 178 -15.01 9.02 0.43
C LEU A 178 -13.67 9.72 0.21
N PHE A 179 -13.09 9.59 -0.99
CA PHE A 179 -11.83 10.23 -1.33
C PHE A 179 -11.94 11.77 -1.30
N LEU A 180 -13.02 12.31 -1.84
CA LEU A 180 -13.33 13.74 -1.77
C LEU A 180 -13.61 14.22 -0.34
N GLY A 181 -14.32 13.42 0.46
CA GLY A 181 -14.59 13.73 1.87
C GLY A 181 -13.32 13.79 2.72
N LEU A 182 -12.41 12.84 2.56
CA LEU A 182 -11.13 12.80 3.28
C LEU A 182 -10.22 14.00 2.93
N THR A 183 -10.13 14.33 1.64
CA THR A 183 -9.35 15.49 1.19
C THR A 183 -9.96 16.81 1.68
N GLY A 184 -11.28 16.93 1.68
CA GLY A 184 -12.00 18.06 2.28
C GLY A 184 -11.76 18.22 3.78
N ALA A 185 -11.84 17.12 4.54
CA ALA A 185 -11.61 17.13 5.99
C ALA A 185 -10.16 17.54 6.36
N SER A 186 -9.17 17.03 5.62
CA SER A 186 -7.76 17.40 5.83
C SER A 186 -7.48 18.88 5.52
N SER A 187 -8.18 19.45 4.51
CA SER A 187 -8.08 20.88 4.19
C SER A 187 -8.69 21.76 5.28
N PHE A 188 -9.83 21.33 5.85
CA PHE A 188 -10.49 22.05 6.95
C PHE A 188 -9.64 22.09 8.24
N SER A 189 -8.99 20.96 8.58
CA SER A 189 -8.09 20.90 9.75
C SER A 189 -6.87 21.82 9.60
N ASN A 190 -6.31 21.94 8.40
CA ASN A 190 -5.15 22.82 8.16
C ASN A 190 -5.54 24.31 8.23
N SER A 191 -6.75 24.68 7.81
CA SER A 191 -7.26 26.05 7.96
C SER A 191 -7.56 26.43 9.41
N ALA A 192 -7.93 25.48 10.27
CA ALA A 192 -8.16 25.75 11.70
C ALA A 192 -6.85 26.02 12.45
N LEU A 193 -5.79 25.25 12.15
CA LEU A 193 -4.45 25.42 12.74
C LEU A 193 -3.77 26.74 12.35
N SER A 194 -3.99 27.24 11.13
CA SER A 194 -3.43 28.53 10.71
C SER A 194 -4.11 29.71 11.42
N LEU A 195 -5.41 29.63 11.69
CA LEU A 195 -6.15 30.68 12.41
C LEU A 195 -5.71 30.78 13.88
N ASP A 196 -5.52 29.68 14.59
CA ASP A 196 -5.01 29.68 15.96
C ASP A 196 -3.59 30.23 16.06
N THR A 197 -2.75 29.96 15.05
CA THR A 197 -1.38 30.47 15.00
C THR A 197 -1.35 31.99 14.75
N ILE A 198 -2.26 32.49 13.91
CA ILE A 198 -2.41 33.93 13.64
C ILE A 198 -2.90 34.65 14.91
N ILE A 199 -3.92 34.11 15.60
CA ILE A 199 -4.47 34.69 16.83
C ILE A 199 -3.43 34.73 17.97
N LYS A 200 -2.57 33.72 18.09
CA LYS A 200 -1.47 33.71 19.07
C LYS A 200 -0.29 34.64 18.74
N SER A 201 -0.17 35.08 17.49
CA SER A 201 0.88 36.02 17.06
C SER A 201 0.47 37.50 17.11
N SER A 202 -0.83 37.77 17.28
CA SER A 202 -1.38 39.13 17.40
C SER A 202 -1.67 39.57 18.84
N VAL A 203 -1.23 38.79 19.83
CA VAL A 203 -1.23 39.09 21.28
C VAL A 203 0.21 39.07 21.76
#